data_AF-A0A2R6C2I9-F1
#
_entry.id   AF-A0A2R6C2I9-F1
#
_cell.length_a   1.000
_cell.length_b   1.000
_cell.length_c   1.000
_cell.angle_alpha   90.00
_cell.angle_beta   90.00
_cell.angle_gamma   90.00
#
_symmetry.space_group_name_H-M   'P 1'
#
loop_
_entity.id
_entity.type
_entity.pdbx_description
1 polymer ?
#
loop_
_entity_poly.entity_id
_entity_poly.type
_entity_poly.pdbx_seq_one_letter_code
_entity_poly.pdbx_strand_id
1 'polypeptide(L)'
;GQPLYVWVGVDAVTRQPIWFGVSLTRTTQNALRFLRRLRKRCLGDPVILTDRGPWYREAVSRAGFRNHVHQSFGLRSSVERFFGYLKDRTRVFYNNTNPKKTLFTPLLDFLELFMHWYTEWR
;
A
#
# COMPACT_ATOMS: atom_id res chain seq x y z
N GLY A 1 9.58 0.47 -19.66
CA GLY A 1 10.06 0.90 -18.32
C GLY A 1 9.97 -0.28 -17.36
N GLN A 2 10.77 -0.28 -16.28
CA GLN A 2 10.67 -1.31 -15.24
C GLN A 2 9.45 -1.02 -14.33
N PRO A 3 8.59 -2.00 -14.04
CA PRO A 3 7.45 -1.78 -13.17
C PRO A 3 7.92 -1.53 -11.74
N LEU A 4 7.25 -0.59 -11.08
CA LEU A 4 7.42 -0.31 -9.67
C LEU A 4 6.10 -0.57 -8.94
N TYR A 5 6.19 -1.18 -7.77
CA TYR A 5 5.05 -1.60 -6.99
C TYR A 5 4.90 -0.70 -5.77
N VAL A 6 3.71 -0.12 -5.63
CA VAL A 6 3.30 0.62 -4.44
C VAL A 6 2.47 -0.30 -3.55
N TRP A 7 2.78 -0.31 -2.27
CA TRP A 7 2.07 -1.02 -1.21
C TRP A 7 1.40 0.02 -0.33
N VAL A 8 0.18 -0.25 0.12
CA VAL A 8 -0.53 0.63 1.04
C VAL A 8 -1.42 -0.19 1.97
N GLY A 9 -1.51 0.24 3.21
CA GLY A 9 -2.43 -0.26 4.22
C GLY A 9 -3.42 0.85 4.49
N VAL A 10 -4.70 0.56 4.31
CA VAL A 10 -5.80 1.52 4.48
C VAL A 10 -6.71 0.96 5.57
N ASP A 11 -7.07 1.80 6.53
CA ASP A 11 -8.11 1.46 7.49
C ASP A 11 -9.44 1.33 6.74
N ALA A 12 -10.04 0.14 6.78
CA ALA A 12 -11.18 -0.15 5.91
C ALA A 12 -12.46 0.61 6.28
N VAL A 13 -12.56 1.10 7.51
CA VAL A 13 -13.74 1.81 8.04
C VAL A 13 -13.61 3.31 7.78
N THR A 14 -12.55 3.92 8.28
CA THR A 14 -12.26 5.36 8.13
C THR A 14 -11.78 5.70 6.72
N ARG A 15 -11.34 4.70 5.94
CA ARG A 15 -10.75 4.84 4.60
C ARG A 15 -9.46 5.65 4.57
N GLN A 16 -8.87 5.89 5.73
CA GLN A 16 -7.62 6.62 5.88
C GLN A 16 -6.42 5.71 5.67
N PRO A 17 -5.41 6.13 4.91
CA PRO A 17 -4.22 5.32 4.69
C PRO A 17 -3.31 5.38 5.94
N ILE A 18 -2.91 4.21 6.43
CA ILE A 18 -2.09 4.04 7.65
C ILE A 18 -0.60 4.09 7.31
N TRP A 19 -0.21 3.43 6.22
CA TRP A 19 1.19 3.33 5.80
C TRP A 19 1.29 2.95 4.33
N PHE A 20 2.38 3.37 3.68
CA PHE A 20 2.70 3.00 2.31
C PHE A 20 4.16 2.52 2.17
N GLY A 21 4.49 1.93 1.03
CA GLY A 21 5.85 1.54 0.69
C GLY A 21 6.00 1.25 -0.79
N VAL A 22 7.25 1.10 -1.23
CA VAL A 22 7.57 0.85 -2.64
C VAL A 22 8.56 -0.31 -2.78
N SER A 23 8.46 -1.06 -3.87
CA SER A 23 9.43 -2.10 -4.23
C SER A 23 9.49 -2.32 -5.74
N LEU A 24 10.62 -2.85 -6.22
CA LEU A 24 10.81 -3.19 -7.64
C LEU A 24 10.17 -4.53 -8.02
N THR A 25 9.80 -5.35 -7.04
CA THR A 25 9.22 -6.68 -7.23
C THR A 25 8.05 -6.93 -6.27
N ARG A 26 7.26 -7.97 -6.49
CA ARG A 26 6.24 -8.47 -5.54
C ARG A 26 6.65 -9.84 -5.03
N THR A 27 7.21 -9.88 -3.84
CA THR A 27 7.67 -11.12 -3.18
C THR A 27 7.13 -11.18 -1.76
N THR A 28 7.12 -12.38 -1.16
CA THR A 28 6.79 -12.55 0.27
C THR A 28 7.67 -11.68 1.16
N GLN A 29 8.95 -11.50 0.83
CA GLN A 29 9.86 -10.65 1.61
C GLN A 29 9.49 -9.16 1.53
N ASN A 30 9.05 -8.67 0.36
CA ASN A 30 8.56 -7.30 0.21
C ASN A 30 7.27 -7.08 1.00
N ALA A 31 6.31 -8.01 0.89
CA ALA A 31 5.07 -7.97 1.66
C ALA A 31 5.35 -8.00 3.17
N LEU A 32 6.24 -8.88 3.64
CA LEU A 32 6.63 -9.00 5.05
C LEU A 32 7.28 -7.71 5.57
N ARG A 33 8.20 -7.11 4.81
CA ARG A 33 8.84 -5.84 5.16
C ARG A 33 7.79 -4.74 5.32
N PHE A 34 6.86 -4.64 4.38
CA PHE A 34 5.76 -3.69 4.43
C PHE A 34 4.86 -3.92 5.65
N LEU A 35 4.40 -5.16 5.84
CA LEU A 35 3.48 -5.54 6.92
C LEU A 35 4.08 -5.34 8.32
N ARG A 36 5.38 -5.57 8.52
CA ARG A 36 6.06 -5.27 9.80
C ARG A 36 6.08 -3.78 10.11
N ARG A 37 6.23 -2.92 9.10
CA ARG A 37 6.16 -1.45 9.28
C ARG A 37 4.73 -0.99 9.54
N LEU A 38 3.76 -1.61 8.87
CA LEU A 38 2.34 -1.40 9.12
C LEU A 38 1.94 -1.81 10.54
N ARG A 39 2.36 -2.99 11.01
CA ARG A 39 2.04 -3.53 12.35
C ARG A 39 2.39 -2.58 13.49
N LYS A 40 3.53 -1.90 13.37
CA LYS A 40 4.01 -0.88 14.34
C LYS A 40 3.12 0.35 14.44
N ARG A 41 2.25 0.59 13.46
CA ARG A 41 1.33 1.73 13.37
C ARG A 41 -0.13 1.36 13.65
N CYS A 42 -0.44 0.07 13.69
CA CYS A 42 -1.77 -0.40 14.02
C CYS A 42 -1.96 -0.45 15.53
N LEU A 43 -3.09 0.07 16.00
CA LEU A 43 -3.56 -0.14 17.37
C LEU A 43 -4.19 -1.54 17.49
N GLY A 44 -3.95 -2.22 18.62
CA GLY A 44 -4.54 -3.53 18.89
C GLY A 44 -4.08 -4.63 17.93
N ASP A 45 -5.00 -5.51 17.56
CA ASP A 45 -4.79 -6.65 16.66
C ASP A 45 -5.84 -6.65 15.53
N PRO A 46 -5.60 -5.87 14.46
CA PRO A 46 -6.58 -5.70 13.39
C PRO A 46 -6.73 -6.96 12.54
N VAL A 47 -7.89 -7.09 11.89
CA VAL A 47 -8.09 -8.07 10.82
C VAL A 47 -7.47 -7.52 9.53
N ILE A 48 -6.49 -8.24 8.99
CA ILE A 48 -5.88 -7.88 7.71
C ILE A 48 -6.73 -8.43 6.56
N LEU A 49 -7.09 -7.55 5.62
CA LEU A 49 -7.85 -7.89 4.42
C LEU A 49 -6.93 -7.81 3.21
N THR A 50 -6.78 -8.90 2.46
CA THR A 50 -5.99 -8.90 1.22
C THR A 50 -6.73 -9.61 0.08
N ASP A 51 -6.21 -9.46 -1.13
CA ASP A 51 -6.58 -10.35 -2.23
C ASP A 51 -5.96 -11.74 -2.07
N ARG A 52 -6.11 -12.57 -3.10
CA ARG A 52 -5.55 -13.93 -3.20
C ARG A 52 -4.06 -13.96 -3.58
N GLY A 53 -3.35 -12.83 -3.47
CA GLY A 53 -1.91 -12.76 -3.72
C GLY A 53 -1.15 -13.80 -2.88
N PRO A 54 -0.34 -14.68 -3.50
CA PRO A 54 0.27 -15.81 -2.80
C PRO A 54 1.26 -15.39 -1.71
N TRP A 55 1.83 -14.18 -1.82
CA TRP A 55 2.77 -13.62 -0.85
C TRP A 55 2.13 -13.26 0.50
N TYR A 56 0.81 -13.01 0.57
CA TYR A 56 0.20 -12.44 1.77
C TYR A 56 0.05 -13.45 2.91
N ARG A 57 -0.35 -14.68 2.63
CA ARG A 57 -0.66 -15.67 3.67
C ARG A 57 0.50 -15.87 4.64
N GLU A 58 1.69 -16.11 4.12
CA GLU A 58 2.89 -16.29 4.93
C GLU A 58 3.36 -14.96 5.56
N ALA A 59 3.36 -13.87 4.79
CA ALA A 59 3.86 -12.58 5.24
C ALA A 59 3.02 -11.96 6.38
N VAL A 60 1.70 -12.14 6.37
CA VAL A 60 0.79 -11.60 7.40
C VAL A 60 1.04 -12.30 8.74
N SER A 61 1.12 -13.63 8.74
CA SER A 61 1.46 -14.40 9.93
C SER A 61 2.84 -14.02 10.49
N ARG A 62 3.88 -14.00 9.64
CA ARG A 62 5.26 -13.63 10.03
C ARG A 62 5.43 -12.17 10.45
N ALA A 63 4.47 -11.30 10.13
CA ALA A 63 4.44 -9.90 10.58
C ALA A 63 3.77 -9.72 11.95
N GLY A 64 3.17 -10.77 12.52
CA GLY A 64 2.55 -10.74 13.85
C GLY A 64 1.11 -10.23 13.86
N PHE A 65 0.37 -10.40 12.76
CA PHE A 65 -1.09 -10.24 12.74
C PHE A 65 -1.73 -11.61 12.97
N ARG A 66 -2.73 -11.69 13.86
CA ARG A 66 -3.38 -12.96 14.17
C ARG A 66 -4.54 -13.28 13.23
N ASN A 67 -5.18 -12.23 12.68
CA ASN A 67 -6.37 -12.35 11.85
C ASN A 67 -6.10 -11.91 10.41
N HIS A 68 -6.33 -12.81 9.45
CA HIS A 68 -6.17 -12.57 8.01
C HIS A 68 -7.36 -13.14 7.25
N VAL A 69 -7.99 -12.31 6.42
CA VAL A 69 -9.12 -12.72 5.57
C VAL A 69 -8.84 -12.37 4.11
N HIS A 70 -9.02 -13.35 3.24
CA HIS A 70 -9.08 -13.10 1.80
C HIS A 70 -10.46 -12.57 1.44
N GLN A 71 -10.51 -11.39 0.84
CA GLN A 71 -11.78 -10.76 0.47
C GLN A 71 -11.64 -10.15 -0.92
N SER A 72 -12.53 -10.51 -1.85
CA SER A 72 -12.55 -9.91 -3.19
C SER A 72 -13.36 -8.61 -3.24
N PHE A 73 -14.49 -8.55 -2.53
CA PHE A 73 -15.43 -7.42 -2.52
C PHE A 73 -15.78 -6.99 -1.09
N GLY A 74 -16.27 -5.76 -0.90
CA GLY A 74 -16.69 -5.24 0.39
C GLY A 74 -15.68 -4.26 0.98
N LEU A 75 -15.21 -4.50 2.20
CA LEU A 75 -14.32 -3.57 2.93
C LEU A 75 -12.99 -3.34 2.21
N ARG A 76 -12.51 -4.31 1.41
CA ARG A 76 -11.34 -4.15 0.53
C ARG A 76 -11.53 -3.07 -0.56
N SER A 77 -12.76 -2.66 -0.88
CA SER A 77 -12.99 -1.55 -1.82
C SER A 77 -12.36 -0.22 -1.38
N SER A 78 -12.05 -0.05 -0.10
CA SER A 78 -11.29 1.09 0.43
C SER A 78 -9.90 1.21 -0.19
N VAL A 79 -9.14 0.11 -0.25
CA VAL A 79 -7.78 0.10 -0.83
C VAL A 79 -7.81 0.22 -2.35
N GLU A 80 -8.80 -0.40 -3.01
CA GLU A 80 -8.98 -0.26 -4.47
C GLU A 80 -9.29 1.17 -4.86
N ARG A 81 -10.17 1.81 -4.08
CA ARG A 81 -10.50 3.23 -4.23
C ARG A 81 -9.24 4.09 -4.07
N PHE A 82 -8.45 3.88 -3.01
CA PHE A 82 -7.18 4.60 -2.82
C PHE A 82 -6.28 4.53 -4.06
N PHE A 83 -6.08 3.32 -4.61
CA PHE A 83 -5.28 3.14 -5.82
C PHE A 83 -5.89 3.79 -7.06
N GLY A 84 -7.21 3.89 -7.15
CA GLY A 84 -7.90 4.68 -8.18
C GLY A 84 -7.47 6.14 -8.16
N TYR A 85 -7.58 6.81 -7.00
CA TYR A 85 -7.16 8.21 -6.86
C TYR A 85 -5.67 8.40 -7.11
N LEU A 86 -4.83 7.48 -6.62
CA LEU A 86 -3.40 7.55 -6.88
C LEU A 86 -3.12 7.54 -8.38
N LYS A 87 -3.73 6.59 -9.12
CA LYS A 87 -3.58 6.47 -10.58
C LYS A 87 -4.13 7.70 -11.31
N ASP A 88 -5.25 8.25 -10.87
CA ASP A 88 -5.83 9.44 -11.48
C ASP A 88 -4.91 10.66 -11.32
N ARG A 89 -4.28 10.80 -10.15
CA ARG A 89 -3.31 11.87 -9.88
C ARG A 89 -2.00 11.67 -10.63
N THR A 90 -1.51 10.44 -10.74
CA THR A 90 -0.28 10.15 -11.50
C THR A 90 -0.50 10.10 -13.02
N ARG A 91 -1.75 10.18 -13.49
CA ARG A 91 -2.10 10.17 -14.92
C ARG A 91 -1.46 11.32 -15.69
N VAL A 92 -1.25 12.47 -15.05
CA VAL A 92 -0.54 13.63 -15.65
C VAL A 92 0.92 13.31 -16.01
N PHE A 93 1.50 12.31 -15.35
CA PHE A 93 2.84 11.77 -15.64
C PHE A 93 2.77 10.47 -16.44
N TYR A 94 1.62 10.16 -17.07
CA TYR A 94 1.37 8.89 -17.76
C TYR A 94 1.58 7.65 -16.86
N ASN A 95 1.39 7.81 -15.53
CA ASN A 95 1.74 6.79 -14.53
C ASN A 95 3.19 6.30 -14.67
N ASN A 96 4.09 7.17 -15.08
CA ASN A 96 5.50 6.90 -15.34
C ASN A 96 6.36 7.96 -14.63
N THR A 97 7.45 7.53 -14.03
CA THR A 97 8.43 8.44 -13.41
C THR A 97 9.76 8.24 -14.11
N ASN A 98 10.43 9.33 -14.50
CA ASN A 98 11.70 9.25 -15.20
C ASN A 98 12.83 9.01 -14.18
N PRO A 99 13.47 7.82 -14.16
CA PRO A 99 14.40 7.45 -13.09
C PRO A 99 15.79 8.08 -13.22
N LYS A 100 15.99 9.06 -14.13
CA LYS A 100 17.31 9.66 -14.42
C LYS A 100 17.98 10.32 -13.21
N LYS A 101 17.28 10.54 -12.10
CA LYS A 101 17.87 10.94 -10.82
C LYS A 101 17.14 10.21 -9.69
N THR A 102 17.86 9.32 -8.99
CA THR A 102 17.47 8.55 -7.79
C THR A 102 16.15 7.75 -7.91
N LEU A 103 16.28 6.43 -8.04
CA LEU A 103 15.20 5.47 -8.32
C LEU A 103 13.97 5.51 -7.38
N PHE A 104 14.04 6.20 -6.24
CA PHE A 104 12.98 6.20 -5.23
C PHE A 104 12.62 7.57 -4.66
N THR A 105 13.53 8.55 -4.61
CA THR A 105 13.27 9.81 -3.88
C THR A 105 12.08 10.59 -4.44
N PRO A 106 12.00 10.90 -5.74
CA PRO A 106 10.89 11.73 -6.25
C PRO A 106 9.52 11.05 -6.12
N LEU A 107 9.49 9.71 -6.20
CA LEU A 107 8.24 8.99 -6.00
C LEU A 107 7.86 8.88 -4.52
N LEU A 108 8.83 8.63 -3.64
CA LEU A 108 8.56 8.63 -2.21
C LEU A 108 8.03 9.99 -1.78
N ASP A 109 8.66 11.08 -2.20
CA ASP A 109 8.21 12.45 -1.94
C ASP A 109 6.78 12.67 -2.49
N PHE A 110 6.51 12.22 -3.72
CA PHE A 110 5.16 12.29 -4.28
C PHE A 110 4.14 11.48 -3.47
N LEU A 111 4.49 10.27 -3.04
CA LEU A 111 3.60 9.43 -2.24
C LEU A 111 3.37 10.03 -0.85
N GLU A 112 4.38 10.63 -0.22
CA GLU A 112 4.24 11.36 1.05
C GLU A 112 3.28 12.54 0.90
N LEU A 113 3.49 13.37 -0.13
CA LEU A 113 2.59 14.48 -0.46
C LEU A 113 1.18 14.00 -0.79
N PHE A 114 1.04 12.93 -1.56
CA PHE A 114 -0.25 12.34 -1.89
C PHE A 114 -0.97 11.81 -0.65
N MET A 115 -0.26 11.16 0.27
CA MET A 115 -0.82 10.66 1.52
C MET A 115 -1.34 11.80 2.38
N HIS A 116 -0.55 12.87 2.54
CA HIS A 116 -0.96 14.07 3.27
C HIS A 116 -2.18 14.75 2.62
N TRP A 117 -2.16 14.91 1.29
CA TRP A 117 -3.31 15.42 0.54
C TRP A 117 -4.55 14.54 0.75
N TYR A 118 -4.41 13.23 0.67
CA TYR A 118 -5.49 12.27 0.84
C TYR A 118 -6.10 12.35 2.25
N THR A 119 -5.29 12.53 3.27
CA THR A 119 -5.76 12.55 4.66
C THR A 119 -6.44 13.86 5.05
N GLU A 120 -6.00 14.99 4.49
CA GLU A 120 -6.46 16.32 4.94
C GLU A 120 -7.49 16.97 4.02
N TRP A 121 -7.48 16.65 2.73
CA TRP A 121 -8.22 17.40 1.71
C TRP A 121 -9.26 16.55 0.97
N ARG A 122 -9.54 15.33 1.43
CA ARG A 122 -10.46 14.38 0.79
C ARG A 122 -11.43 13.77 1.79
#